data_AF-X1MHD2-F1
#
_entry.id   AF-X1MHD2-F1
#
_cell.length_a   1.000
_cell.length_b   1.000
_cell.length_c   1.000
_cell.angle_alpha   90.00
_cell.angle_beta   90.00
_cell.angle_gamma   90.00
#
_symmetry.space_group_name_H-M   'P 1'
#
loop_
_entity.id
_entity.type
_entity.pdbx_description
1 polymer ?
#
loop_
_entity_poly.entity_id
_entity_poly.type
_entity_poly.pdbx_seq_one_letter_code
_entity_poly.pdbx_strand_id
1 'polypeptide(L)'
;IDEIPTEYEEAAMVDGYSRFQVFRKIVVPQATTGIAATAVFCFIFSWNEYAFAFLLSRKIAQTVPAWLPYQMGVLGYDWGAAAAGTFIFLVPVMVFTIILRKHLLRGITFGAIRK
;
A
#
# COMPACT_ATOMS: atom_id res chain seq x y z
N ILE A 1 11.81 -3.75 -13.78
CA ILE A 1 12.79 -4.82 -13.50
C ILE A 1 14.03 -4.60 -14.35
N ASP A 2 13.91 -3.98 -15.53
CA ASP A 2 14.99 -3.55 -16.43
C ASP A 2 16.08 -2.61 -15.84
N GLU A 3 15.91 -2.11 -14.62
CA GLU A 3 16.92 -1.31 -13.91
C GLU A 3 17.92 -2.15 -13.10
N ILE A 4 17.63 -3.45 -12.90
CA ILE A 4 18.54 -4.35 -12.18
C ILE A 4 19.49 -4.97 -13.22
N PRO A 5 20.80 -4.69 -13.19
CA PRO A 5 21.71 -5.23 -14.19
C PRO A 5 21.76 -6.75 -14.09
N THR A 6 21.45 -7.42 -15.20
CA THR A 6 21.44 -8.89 -15.30
C THR A 6 22.79 -9.51 -15.01
N GLU A 7 23.87 -8.73 -15.19
CA GLU A 7 25.25 -9.07 -14.85
C GLU A 7 25.42 -9.52 -13.37
N TYR A 8 24.68 -8.92 -12.44
CA TYR A 8 24.71 -9.32 -11.02
C TYR A 8 24.05 -10.68 -10.78
N GLU A 9 23.02 -11.01 -11.55
CA GLU A 9 22.33 -12.30 -11.47
C GLU A 9 23.21 -13.41 -12.08
N GLU A 10 23.83 -13.12 -13.22
CA GLU A 10 24.74 -14.04 -13.91
C GLU A 10 25.97 -14.35 -13.07
N ALA A 11 26.60 -13.34 -12.47
CA ALA A 11 27.74 -13.53 -11.57
C ALA A 11 27.39 -14.44 -10.38
N ALA A 12 26.23 -14.23 -9.76
CA ALA A 12 25.79 -15.06 -8.65
C ALA A 12 25.47 -16.50 -9.06
N MET A 13 24.98 -16.72 -10.28
CA MET A 13 24.80 -18.09 -10.80
C MET A 13 26.15 -18.78 -11.06
N VAL A 14 27.18 -18.06 -11.51
CA VAL A 14 28.55 -18.59 -11.64
C VAL A 14 29.13 -18.95 -10.27
N ASP A 15 28.81 -18.17 -9.22
CA ASP A 15 29.17 -18.45 -7.83
C ASP A 15 28.40 -19.64 -7.19
N GLY A 16 27.55 -20.32 -7.97
CA GLY A 16 26.83 -21.52 -7.54
C GLY A 16 25.51 -21.26 -6.81
N TYR A 17 25.01 -20.02 -6.79
CA TYR A 17 23.67 -19.75 -6.27
C TYR A 17 22.58 -20.31 -7.19
N SER A 18 21.56 -20.91 -6.59
CA SER A 18 20.36 -21.32 -7.33
C SER A 18 19.52 -20.10 -7.75
N ARG A 19 18.72 -20.22 -8.82
CA ARG A 19 17.88 -19.13 -9.32
C ARG A 19 16.97 -18.51 -8.24
N PHE A 20 16.43 -19.33 -7.34
CA PHE A 20 15.60 -18.83 -6.23
C PHE A 20 16.42 -18.04 -5.21
N GLN A 21 17.67 -18.43 -4.95
CA GLN A 21 18.58 -17.69 -4.07
C GLN A 21 18.97 -16.35 -4.67
N VAL A 22 19.28 -16.31 -5.97
CA VAL A 22 19.56 -15.06 -6.71
C VAL A 22 18.37 -14.12 -6.64
N PHE A 23 17.16 -14.60 -6.94
CA PHE A 23 15.94 -13.81 -6.85
C PHE A 23 15.75 -13.19 -5.45
N ARG A 24 15.81 -14.01 -4.39
CA ARG A 24 15.54 -13.54 -3.03
C ARG A 24 16.66 -12.65 -2.46
N LYS A 25 17.92 -12.94 -2.77
CA LYS A 25 19.08 -12.26 -2.16
C LYS A 25 19.58 -11.06 -2.95
N ILE A 26 19.33 -11.00 -4.26
CA ILE A 26 19.87 -9.95 -5.14
C ILE A 26 18.73 -9.12 -5.70
N VAL A 27 17.77 -9.75 -6.39
CA VAL A 27 16.69 -9.04 -7.09
C VAL A 27 15.73 -8.35 -6.12
N VAL A 28 15.23 -9.08 -5.11
CA VAL A 28 14.26 -8.53 -4.15
C VAL A 28 14.79 -7.32 -3.38
N PRO A 29 16.02 -7.33 -2.80
CA PRO A 29 16.59 -6.15 -2.13
C PRO A 29 16.74 -4.94 -3.04
N GLN A 30 17.17 -5.13 -4.29
CA GLN A 30 17.30 -4.05 -5.29
C GLN A 30 15.93 -3.45 -5.64
N ALA A 31 14.90 -4.29 -5.76
CA ALA A 31 13.53 -3.88 -6.06
C ALA A 31 12.78 -3.28 -4.85
N THR A 32 13.36 -3.23 -3.64
CA THR A 32 12.66 -2.80 -2.41
C THR A 32 12.04 -1.41 -2.53
N THR A 33 12.71 -0.46 -3.16
CA THR A 33 12.19 0.90 -3.36
C THR A 33 10.93 0.89 -4.24
N GLY A 34 10.93 0.10 -5.31
CA GLY A 34 9.77 -0.06 -6.19
C GLY A 34 8.62 -0.78 -5.49
N ILE A 35 8.92 -1.88 -4.78
CA ILE A 35 7.95 -2.63 -3.98
C ILE A 35 7.30 -1.72 -2.93
N ALA A 36 8.11 -0.90 -2.24
CA ALA A 36 7.60 0.04 -1.24
C ALA A 36 6.64 1.05 -1.88
N ALA A 37 7.00 1.64 -3.02
CA ALA A 37 6.13 2.58 -3.73
C ALA A 37 4.81 1.92 -4.16
N THR A 38 4.86 0.74 -4.77
CA THR A 38 3.66 -0.02 -5.16
C THR A 38 2.80 -0.37 -3.94
N ALA A 39 3.40 -0.79 -2.83
CA ALA A 39 2.69 -1.10 -1.61
C ALA A 39 1.93 0.12 -1.05
N VAL A 40 2.48 1.33 -1.16
CA VAL A 40 1.76 2.56 -0.79
C VAL A 40 0.52 2.76 -1.66
N PHE A 41 0.66 2.66 -2.98
CA PHE A 41 -0.48 2.82 -3.88
C PHE A 41 -1.55 1.76 -3.63
N CYS A 42 -1.15 0.49 -3.48
CA CYS A 42 -2.07 -0.60 -3.13
C CYS A 42 -2.78 -0.33 -1.80
N PHE A 43 -2.08 0.18 -0.79
CA PHE A 43 -2.68 0.57 0.48
C PHE A 43 -3.70 1.70 0.29
N ILE A 44 -3.35 2.79 -0.40
CA ILE A 44 -4.27 3.91 -0.64
C ILE A 44 -5.55 3.44 -1.36
N PHE A 45 -5.41 2.63 -2.40
CA PHE A 45 -6.56 2.13 -3.16
C PHE A 45 -7.43 1.18 -2.33
N SER A 46 -6.83 0.21 -1.65
CA SER A 46 -7.58 -0.77 -0.85
C SER A 46 -8.19 -0.17 0.42
N TRP A 47 -7.52 0.80 1.05
CA TRP A 47 -7.98 1.45 2.28
C TRP A 47 -9.20 2.35 2.05
N ASN A 48 -9.28 3.01 0.89
CA ASN A 48 -10.42 3.86 0.52
C ASN A 48 -11.54 3.10 -0.20
N GLU A 49 -11.39 1.80 -0.42
CA GLU A 49 -12.32 1.03 -1.24
C GLU A 49 -13.69 0.90 -0.56
N TYR A 50 -14.71 1.48 -1.20
CA TYR A 50 -16.08 1.46 -0.72
C TYR A 50 -16.95 0.41 -1.42
N ALA A 51 -16.87 0.31 -2.75
CA ALA A 51 -17.84 -0.45 -3.53
C ALA A 51 -17.75 -1.95 -3.23
N PHE A 52 -16.53 -2.51 -3.27
CA PHE A 52 -16.33 -3.92 -2.94
C PHE A 52 -16.63 -4.21 -1.46
N ALA A 53 -16.24 -3.31 -0.56
CA ALA A 53 -16.52 -3.49 0.86
C ALA A 53 -18.03 -3.47 1.14
N PHE A 54 -18.79 -2.54 0.55
CA PHE A 54 -20.24 -2.47 0.72
C PHE A 54 -20.96 -3.68 0.12
N LEU A 55 -20.51 -4.17 -1.04
CA LEU A 55 -21.15 -5.28 -1.73
C LEU A 55 -20.83 -6.67 -1.14
N LEU A 56 -19.59 -6.90 -0.71
CA LEU A 56 -19.13 -8.23 -0.28
C LEU A 56 -19.07 -8.41 1.24
N SER A 57 -19.03 -7.34 2.04
CA SER A 57 -18.93 -7.49 3.49
C SER A 57 -20.29 -7.79 4.13
N ARG A 58 -20.29 -8.75 5.08
CA ARG A 58 -21.39 -8.93 6.04
C ARG A 58 -21.07 -8.14 7.31
N LYS A 59 -22.07 -7.89 8.18
CA LYS A 59 -21.98 -7.06 9.40
C LYS A 59 -20.72 -7.22 10.28
N ILE A 60 -20.02 -8.36 10.22
CA ILE A 60 -18.84 -8.67 11.05
C ILE A 60 -17.52 -8.16 10.42
N ALA A 61 -17.48 -7.90 9.11
CA ALA A 61 -16.25 -7.53 8.38
C ALA A 61 -16.41 -6.22 7.59
N GLN A 62 -17.24 -5.30 8.07
CA GLN A 62 -17.46 -4.01 7.42
C GLN A 62 -16.29 -3.06 7.66
N THR A 63 -15.84 -2.40 6.59
CA THR A 63 -14.88 -1.29 6.66
C THR A 63 -15.60 0.00 7.04
N VAL A 64 -14.86 0.99 7.55
CA VAL A 64 -15.45 2.29 7.96
C VAL A 64 -16.23 2.96 6.82
N PRO A 65 -15.72 3.04 5.56
CA PRO A 65 -16.49 3.60 4.45
C PRO A 65 -17.81 2.85 4.19
N ALA A 66 -17.80 1.52 4.25
CA ALA A 66 -19.00 0.70 4.05
C ALA A 66 -19.98 0.77 5.24
N TRP A 67 -19.51 1.15 6.43
CA TRP A 67 -20.30 1.26 7.65
C TRP A 67 -21.05 2.61 7.77
N LEU A 68 -20.51 3.70 7.21
CA LEU A 68 -21.09 5.05 7.29
C LEU A 68 -22.55 5.17 6.82
N PRO A 69 -23.00 4.51 5.73
CA PRO A 69 -24.41 4.53 5.32
C PRO A 69 -25.35 3.93 6.36
N TYR A 70 -24.88 3.01 7.20
CA TYR A 70 -25.70 2.38 8.25
C TYR A 70 -25.92 3.27 9.48
N GLN A 71 -25.27 4.44 9.57
CA GLN A 71 -25.50 5.40 10.66
C GLN A 71 -26.85 6.13 10.56
N MET A 72 -27.55 5.95 9.44
CA MET A 72 -28.90 6.45 9.27
C MET A 72 -29.89 5.53 10.02
N GLY A 73 -30.30 5.97 11.21
CA GLY A 73 -31.25 5.26 12.07
C GLY A 73 -32.66 5.86 12.01
N VAL A 74 -33.57 5.28 12.80
CA VAL A 74 -34.99 5.70 12.90
C VAL A 74 -35.13 7.14 13.43
N LEU A 75 -34.21 7.58 14.28
CA LEU A 75 -34.20 8.91 14.90
C LEU A 75 -33.41 9.96 14.08
N GLY A 76 -32.90 9.60 12.91
CA GLY A 76 -32.02 10.43 12.09
C GLY A 76 -30.59 9.88 11.99
N TYR A 77 -29.70 10.67 11.39
CA TYR A 77 -28.31 10.29 11.17
C TYR A 77 -27.46 10.58 12.41
N ASP A 78 -26.71 9.60 12.88
CA ASP A 78 -25.76 9.78 14.00
C ASP A 78 -24.46 10.41 13.50
N TRP A 79 -24.42 11.75 13.50
CA TRP A 79 -23.24 12.53 13.13
C TRP A 79 -22.06 12.32 14.09
N GLY A 80 -22.32 12.01 15.36
CA GLY A 80 -21.27 11.79 16.35
C GLY A 80 -20.51 10.49 16.08
N ALA A 81 -21.25 9.41 15.86
CA ALA A 81 -20.69 8.12 15.49
C ALA A 81 -19.98 8.17 14.12
N ALA A 82 -20.56 8.86 13.14
CA ALA A 82 -19.93 9.08 11.83
C ALA A 82 -18.62 9.85 11.94
N ALA A 83 -18.59 10.99 12.66
CA ALA A 83 -17.38 11.79 12.83
C ALA A 83 -16.28 11.02 13.57
N ALA A 84 -16.62 10.26 14.62
CA ALA A 84 -15.66 9.43 15.34
C ALA A 84 -15.08 8.33 14.44
N GLY A 85 -15.93 7.65 13.66
CA GLY A 85 -15.50 6.63 12.70
C GLY A 85 -14.55 7.20 11.64
N THR A 86 -14.90 8.34 11.03
CA THR A 86 -14.05 9.02 10.05
C THR A 86 -12.73 9.50 10.66
N PHE A 87 -12.74 10.00 11.90
CA PHE A 87 -11.52 10.41 12.58
C PHE A 87 -10.55 9.24 12.77
N ILE A 88 -11.05 8.10 13.27
CA ILE A 88 -10.25 6.88 13.44
C ILE A 88 -9.75 6.38 12.08
N PHE A 89 -10.58 6.44 11.04
CA PHE A 89 -10.20 6.06 9.68
C PHE A 89 -9.03 6.86 9.10
N LEU A 90 -8.90 8.14 9.48
CA LEU A 90 -7.80 9.00 9.03
C LEU A 90 -6.47 8.72 9.74
N VAL A 91 -6.49 8.17 10.97
CA VAL A 91 -5.27 7.96 11.77
C VAL A 91 -4.23 7.09 11.05
N PRO A 92 -4.55 5.89 10.51
CA PRO A 92 -3.57 5.06 9.80
C PRO A 92 -2.99 5.75 8.57
N VAL A 93 -3.81 6.50 7.83
CA VAL A 93 -3.38 7.24 6.63
C VAL A 93 -2.37 8.33 7.03
N MET A 94 -2.61 9.05 8.12
CA MET A 94 -1.66 10.04 8.63
C MET A 94 -0.34 9.39 9.04
N VAL A 95 -0.39 8.27 9.78
CA VAL A 95 0.81 7.52 10.19
C VAL A 95 1.61 7.06 8.96
N PHE A 96 0.96 6.44 7.99
CA PHE A 96 1.58 6.01 6.73
C PHE A 96 2.23 7.19 6.01
N THR A 97 1.51 8.30 5.87
CA THR A 97 2.02 9.52 5.21
C THR A 97 3.27 10.06 5.91
N ILE A 98 3.30 10.10 7.25
CA ILE A 98 4.46 10.59 8.01
C ILE A 98 5.68 9.69 7.82
N ILE A 99 5.49 8.37 7.78
CA ILE A 99 6.57 7.38 7.58
C ILE A 99 7.10 7.46 6.14
N LEU A 100 6.19 7.52 5.17
CA LEU A 100 6.51 7.39 3.75
C LEU A 100 6.88 8.70 3.08
N ARG A 101 6.59 9.88 3.65
CA ARG A 101 6.93 11.19 3.04
C ARG A 101 8.39 11.27 2.58
N LYS A 102 9.34 10.71 3.32
CA LYS A 102 10.77 10.71 2.93
C LYS A 102 11.07 9.75 1.77
N HIS A 103 10.35 8.63 1.68
CA HIS A 103 10.55 7.60 0.65
C HIS A 103 9.79 7.92 -0.65
N LEU A 104 8.58 8.48 -0.55
CA LEU A 104 7.77 8.94 -1.67
C LEU A 104 8.45 10.09 -2.41
N LEU A 105 9.00 11.07 -1.69
CA LEU A 105 9.78 12.14 -2.31
C LEU A 105 10.98 11.59 -3.09
N ARG A 106 11.68 10.59 -2.53
CA ARG A 106 12.84 9.96 -3.16
C ARG A 106 12.43 9.13 -4.39
N GLY A 107 11.35 8.35 -4.29
CA GLY A 107 10.83 7.52 -5.39
C GLY A 107 10.30 8.34 -6.58
N ILE A 108 9.60 9.46 -6.32
CA ILE A 108 9.15 10.39 -7.37
C ILE A 108 10.35 11.06 -8.03
N THR A 109 11.38 11.45 -7.27
CA THR A 109 12.59 12.02 -7.86
C THR A 109 13.34 11.00 -8.72
N PHE A 110 13.56 9.77 -8.26
CA PHE A 110 14.27 8.74 -9.06
C PHE A 110 13.56 8.41 -10.38
N GLY A 111 12.22 8.43 -10.42
CA GLY A 111 11.46 8.30 -11.67
C GLY A 111 11.53 9.54 -12.58
N ALA A 112 11.88 10.71 -12.04
CA ALA A 112 11.99 11.98 -12.77
C ALA A 112 13.43 12.30 -13.26
N ILE A 113 14.46 11.73 -12.62
CA ILE A 113 15.86 11.81 -13.09
C ILE A 113 16.10 10.70 -14.11
N ARG A 114 15.44 10.81 -15.27
CA ARG A 114 15.83 10.09 -16.46
C ARG A 114 16.31 11.12 -17.49
N LYS A 115 17.61 11.37 -17.48
CA LYS A 115 18.40 11.71 -18.67
C LYS A 115 19.33 10.55 -18.94
#